data_AF-A0A7S4HFY2-F1
#
_entry.id   AF-A0A7S4HFY2-F1
#
_cell.length_a   1.000
_cell.length_b   1.000
_cell.length_c   1.000
_cell.angle_alpha   90.00
_cell.angle_beta   90.00
_cell.angle_gamma   90.00
#
_symmetry.space_group_name_H-M   'P 1'
#
loop_
_entity.id
_entity.type
_entity.pdbx_description
1 polymer ?
#
loop_
_entity_poly.entity_id
_entity_poly.type
_entity_poly.pdbx_seq_one_letter_code
_entity_poly.pdbx_strand_id
1 'polypeptide(L)'
;MGGIGGVPFVGKTGFSAFSHHVPTEGHLLILFGPHIAISSSGELGKYMREGQDDESTACGAVLAAYSACCADHAQAERSFLGKSYREMLDVDDMQQSFLKEKVGQRFDAINGASEPLDALIHEAYQVVEDQMLSVINFDYGDGKIVLVGGVQINMPQPHQDHFQPLYFKALSGDSPVGVDLMSNFRYSGN
;
A
#
# COMPACT_ATOMS: atom_id res chain seq x y z
N MET A 1 -1.78 7.63 10.08
CA MET A 1 -1.59 8.28 8.77
C MET A 1 -2.22 7.52 7.60
N GLY A 2 -2.45 6.20 7.72
CA GLY A 2 -3.02 5.40 6.63
C GLY A 2 -4.50 5.64 6.34
N GLY A 3 -5.06 4.73 5.56
CA GLY A 3 -6.48 4.52 5.28
C GLY A 3 -6.61 3.21 4.51
N ILE A 4 -7.69 3.01 3.75
CA ILE A 4 -7.91 1.73 3.09
C ILE A 4 -6.78 1.43 2.07
N GLY A 5 -6.39 0.16 1.96
CA GLY A 5 -5.26 -0.26 1.12
C GLY A 5 -3.88 0.22 1.58
N GLY A 6 -3.76 0.88 2.75
CA GLY A 6 -2.48 1.34 3.29
C GLY A 6 -2.03 2.72 2.80
N VAL A 7 -2.79 3.35 1.90
CA VAL A 7 -2.46 4.68 1.34
C VAL A 7 -2.53 5.75 2.44
N PRO A 8 -1.55 6.69 2.52
CA PRO A 8 -1.53 7.72 3.54
C PRO A 8 -2.53 8.87 3.26
N PHE A 9 -3.83 8.59 3.33
CA PHE A 9 -4.91 9.53 3.02
C PHE A 9 -5.00 10.75 3.95
N VAL A 10 -4.24 10.79 5.04
CA VAL A 10 -4.10 12.01 5.87
C VAL A 10 -3.52 13.20 5.09
N GLY A 11 -2.80 12.92 3.98
CA GLY A 11 -2.27 13.95 3.09
C GLY A 11 -1.22 14.86 3.74
N LYS A 12 -0.86 15.93 3.03
CA LYS A 12 0.13 16.94 3.48
C LYS A 12 -0.29 17.62 4.78
N THR A 13 -1.58 17.93 4.92
CA THR A 13 -2.12 18.57 6.12
C THR A 13 -1.95 17.67 7.35
N GLY A 14 -2.33 16.39 7.24
CA GLY A 14 -2.21 15.46 8.35
C GLY A 14 -0.75 15.09 8.67
N PHE A 15 0.12 15.01 7.65
CA PHE A 15 1.55 14.85 7.88
C PHE A 15 2.15 16.05 8.60
N SER A 16 1.84 17.28 8.18
CA SER A 16 2.31 18.50 8.85
C SER A 16 1.81 18.61 10.29
N ALA A 17 0.56 18.23 10.56
CA ALA A 17 0.04 18.14 11.92
C ALA A 17 0.81 17.13 12.78
N PHE A 18 1.16 15.97 12.19
CA PHE A 18 1.98 14.96 12.85
C PHE A 18 3.42 15.45 13.10
N SER A 19 4.06 16.11 12.14
CA SER A 19 5.45 16.54 12.24
C SER A 19 5.66 17.64 13.28
N HIS A 20 4.68 18.52 13.52
CA HIS A 20 4.76 19.51 14.60
C HIS A 20 4.77 18.90 16.03
N HIS A 21 4.44 17.62 16.19
CA HIS A 21 4.51 16.94 17.48
C HIS A 21 5.86 16.25 17.74
N VAL A 22 6.81 16.37 16.81
CA VAL A 22 8.17 15.85 16.99
C VAL A 22 8.84 16.62 18.13
N PRO A 23 9.43 15.95 19.14
CA PRO A 23 10.20 16.62 20.18
C PRO A 23 11.34 17.46 19.57
N THR A 24 11.81 18.48 20.28
CA THR A 24 13.04 19.21 19.90
C THR A 24 14.19 18.22 19.74
N GLU A 25 14.96 18.34 18.65
CA GLU A 25 16.00 17.38 18.23
C GLU A 25 15.49 15.94 17.96
N GLY A 26 14.18 15.75 17.86
CA GLY A 26 13.54 14.46 17.64
C GLY A 26 13.66 13.96 16.20
N HIS A 27 13.29 12.70 16.00
CA HIS A 27 13.25 12.06 14.69
C HIS A 27 11.90 11.38 14.47
N LEU A 28 11.53 11.20 13.21
CA LEU A 28 10.36 10.45 12.80
C LEU A 28 10.76 9.04 12.35
N LEU A 29 9.94 8.06 12.71
CA LEU A 29 9.96 6.72 12.11
C LEU A 29 8.57 6.42 11.58
N ILE A 30 8.48 6.02 10.32
CA ILE A 30 7.22 5.68 9.67
C ILE A 30 7.37 4.30 9.02
N LEU A 31 6.60 3.35 9.53
CA LEU A 31 6.34 2.07 8.88
C LEU A 31 5.09 2.23 8.00
N PHE A 32 5.19 1.90 6.72
CA PHE A 32 4.08 2.05 5.77
C PHE A 32 4.05 0.93 4.74
N GLY A 33 2.87 0.73 4.14
CA GLY A 33 2.67 -0.31 3.14
C GLY A 33 1.23 -0.76 3.05
N PRO A 34 0.85 -1.44 1.95
CA PRO A 34 -0.35 -2.24 1.91
C PRO A 34 -0.14 -3.54 2.69
N HIS A 35 -1.18 -4.37 2.74
CA HIS A 35 -1.09 -5.70 3.33
C HIS A 35 -1.77 -6.74 2.44
N ILE A 36 -1.33 -8.00 2.55
CA ILE A 36 -1.99 -9.15 1.94
C ILE A 36 -1.99 -10.31 2.93
N ALA A 37 -3.02 -11.12 2.91
CA ALA A 37 -3.07 -12.34 3.70
C ALA A 37 -2.68 -13.57 2.87
N ILE A 38 -2.20 -14.59 3.57
CA ILE A 38 -2.08 -15.94 3.03
C ILE A 38 -3.04 -16.83 3.83
N SER A 39 -3.89 -17.60 3.16
CA SER A 39 -4.79 -18.54 3.82
C SER A 39 -4.03 -19.75 4.36
N SER A 40 -4.71 -20.58 5.15
CA SER A 40 -4.16 -21.85 5.62
C SER A 40 -3.84 -22.84 4.49
N SER A 41 -4.49 -22.70 3.33
CA SER A 41 -4.22 -23.48 2.11
C SER A 41 -3.12 -22.88 1.23
N GLY A 42 -2.55 -21.74 1.61
CA GLY A 42 -1.53 -21.03 0.82
C GLY A 42 -2.10 -20.07 -0.22
N GLU A 43 -3.39 -19.77 -0.20
CA GLU A 43 -4.04 -18.84 -1.14
C GLU A 43 -3.76 -17.39 -0.74
N LEU A 44 -3.30 -16.58 -1.69
CA LEU A 44 -3.10 -15.14 -1.49
C LEU A 44 -4.43 -14.40 -1.44
N GLY A 45 -4.51 -13.39 -0.57
CA GLY A 45 -5.65 -12.48 -0.49
C GLY A 45 -6.79 -12.98 0.39
N LYS A 46 -6.63 -14.11 1.09
CA LYS A 46 -7.67 -14.76 1.89
C LYS A 46 -7.22 -14.96 3.34
N TYR A 47 -8.17 -14.78 4.27
CA TYR A 47 -7.91 -14.95 5.70
C TYR A 47 -9.13 -15.47 6.45
N MET A 48 -8.93 -16.47 7.31
CA MET A 48 -9.92 -16.91 8.29
C MET A 48 -9.87 -16.01 9.52
N ARG A 49 -10.86 -15.14 9.68
CA ARG A 49 -10.93 -14.22 10.83
C ARG A 49 -11.57 -14.90 12.01
N GLU A 50 -11.11 -14.56 13.21
CA GLU A 50 -11.72 -15.05 14.43
C GLU A 50 -13.22 -14.70 14.48
N GLY A 51 -14.06 -15.71 14.73
CA GLY A 51 -15.52 -15.54 14.79
C GLY A 51 -16.23 -15.50 13.43
N GLN A 52 -15.56 -15.81 12.31
CA GLN A 52 -16.19 -16.03 11.00
C GLN A 52 -16.19 -17.51 10.63
N ASP A 53 -17.23 -17.94 9.91
CA ASP A 53 -17.35 -19.32 9.42
C ASP A 53 -16.56 -19.55 8.13
N ASP A 54 -16.31 -18.49 7.36
CA ASP A 54 -15.70 -18.51 6.03
C ASP A 54 -14.52 -17.54 5.91
N GLU A 55 -13.59 -17.87 5.00
CA GLU A 55 -12.48 -16.97 4.67
C GLU A 55 -12.98 -15.72 3.93
N SER A 56 -12.48 -14.56 4.36
CA SER A 56 -12.75 -13.27 3.73
C SER A 56 -11.50 -12.66 3.09
N THR A 57 -11.69 -11.61 2.28
CA THR A 57 -10.58 -10.96 1.57
C THR A 57 -9.67 -10.14 2.49
N ALA A 58 -8.39 -10.12 2.17
CA ALA A 58 -7.37 -9.33 2.88
C ALA A 58 -6.15 -9.06 1.96
N CYS A 59 -5.88 -7.83 1.50
CA CYS A 59 -6.59 -6.58 1.76
C CYS A 59 -7.90 -6.44 0.96
N GLY A 60 -9.05 -6.39 1.66
CA GLY A 60 -10.36 -6.28 1.00
C GLY A 60 -10.49 -5.09 0.03
N ALA A 61 -9.94 -3.93 0.38
CA ALA A 61 -10.02 -2.72 -0.47
C ALA A 61 -9.23 -2.86 -1.78
N VAL A 62 -8.00 -3.38 -1.70
CA VAL A 62 -7.13 -3.59 -2.88
C VAL A 62 -7.73 -4.67 -3.79
N LEU A 63 -8.20 -5.79 -3.21
CA LEU A 63 -8.86 -6.85 -3.98
C LEU A 63 -10.19 -6.37 -4.59
N ALA A 64 -10.96 -5.53 -3.90
CA ALA A 64 -12.20 -4.96 -4.44
C ALA A 64 -11.93 -4.00 -5.60
N ALA A 65 -10.90 -3.16 -5.49
CA ALA A 65 -10.47 -2.27 -6.57
C ALA A 65 -10.09 -3.07 -7.83
N TYR A 66 -9.28 -4.11 -7.67
CA TYR A 66 -8.91 -5.00 -8.78
C TYR A 66 -10.13 -5.72 -9.38
N SER A 67 -11.00 -6.28 -8.53
CA SER A 67 -12.22 -6.96 -8.98
C SER A 67 -13.15 -6.04 -9.79
N ALA A 68 -13.26 -4.77 -9.39
CA ALA A 68 -14.02 -3.77 -10.11
C ALA A 68 -13.39 -3.49 -11.50
N CYS A 69 -12.06 -3.36 -11.59
CA CYS A 69 -11.38 -3.21 -12.88
C CYS A 69 -11.57 -4.43 -13.79
N CYS A 70 -11.52 -5.66 -13.26
CA CYS A 70 -11.83 -6.87 -14.04
C CYS A 70 -13.24 -6.83 -14.62
N ALA A 71 -14.23 -6.42 -13.81
CA ALA A 71 -15.61 -6.31 -14.25
C ALA A 71 -15.79 -5.26 -15.37
N ASP A 72 -15.15 -4.09 -15.22
CA ASP A 72 -15.18 -3.02 -16.22
C ASP A 72 -14.57 -3.47 -17.56
N HIS A 73 -13.42 -4.16 -17.52
CA HIS A 73 -12.78 -4.71 -18.72
C HIS A 73 -13.65 -5.77 -19.40
N ALA A 74 -14.24 -6.70 -18.64
CA ALA A 74 -15.13 -7.72 -19.19
C ALA A 74 -16.40 -7.12 -19.83
N GLN A 75 -16.88 -5.96 -19.34
CA GLN A 75 -17.98 -5.22 -19.97
C GLN A 75 -17.53 -4.47 -21.23
N ALA A 76 -16.35 -3.86 -21.21
CA ALA A 76 -15.79 -3.14 -22.35
C ALA A 76 -15.58 -4.06 -23.56
N GLU A 77 -15.10 -5.28 -23.35
CA GLU A 77 -14.96 -6.30 -24.41
C GLU A 77 -16.30 -6.70 -25.05
N ARG A 78 -17.40 -6.61 -24.30
CA ARG A 78 -18.76 -6.94 -24.77
C ARG A 78 -19.45 -5.75 -25.47
N SER A 79 -18.94 -4.53 -25.30
CA SER A 79 -19.49 -3.32 -25.89
C SER A 79 -18.80 -2.99 -27.22
N PHE A 80 -19.59 -2.84 -28.29
CA PHE A 80 -19.09 -2.40 -29.60
C PHE A 80 -18.58 -0.92 -29.60
N LEU A 81 -18.83 -0.20 -28.51
CA LEU A 81 -18.33 1.15 -28.24
C LEU A 81 -17.23 1.05 -27.18
N GLY A 82 -15.97 0.97 -27.63
CA GLY A 82 -14.79 1.04 -26.79
C GLY A 82 -14.63 2.41 -26.14
N LYS A 83 -15.38 2.67 -25.07
CA LYS A 83 -15.19 3.85 -24.22
C LYS A 83 -14.80 3.41 -22.82
N SER A 84 -13.60 3.82 -22.40
CA SER A 84 -13.16 3.72 -21.02
C SER A 84 -14.08 4.56 -20.14
N TYR A 85 -14.96 3.92 -19.38
CA TYR A 85 -15.62 4.58 -18.27
C TYR A 85 -14.53 4.88 -17.23
N ARG A 86 -13.98 6.10 -17.23
CA ARG A 86 -13.38 6.64 -16.00
C ARG A 86 -14.56 6.89 -15.08
N GLU A 87 -14.72 6.07 -14.06
CA GLU A 87 -15.67 6.34 -13.00
C GLU A 87 -15.44 7.76 -12.47
N MET A 88 -16.53 8.52 -12.35
CA MET A 88 -16.49 9.79 -11.63
C MET A 88 -16.18 9.48 -10.17
N LEU A 89 -15.34 10.31 -9.54
CA LEU A 89 -15.05 10.26 -8.12
C LEU A 89 -16.36 10.14 -7.32
N ASP A 90 -16.52 9.04 -6.59
CA ASP A 90 -17.57 8.91 -5.59
C ASP A 90 -17.12 9.68 -4.34
N VAL A 91 -17.83 10.76 -4.01
CA VAL A 91 -17.51 11.62 -2.86
C VAL A 91 -17.77 10.92 -1.53
N ASP A 92 -18.65 9.92 -1.51
CA ASP A 92 -18.95 9.10 -0.33
C ASP A 92 -18.00 7.88 -0.23
N ASP A 93 -17.26 7.57 -1.30
CA ASP A 93 -16.28 6.48 -1.36
C ASP A 93 -14.94 6.89 -2.03
N MET A 94 -14.43 8.07 -1.63
CA MET A 94 -13.27 8.69 -2.27
C MET A 94 -12.00 7.84 -2.19
N GLN A 95 -11.79 7.15 -1.06
CA GLN A 95 -10.57 6.35 -0.88
C GLN A 95 -10.59 5.11 -1.79
N GLN A 96 -11.75 4.48 -1.97
CA GLN A 96 -11.88 3.32 -2.85
C GLN A 96 -11.85 3.76 -4.32
N SER A 97 -12.47 4.90 -4.65
CA SER A 97 -12.37 5.52 -5.97
C SER A 97 -10.91 5.78 -6.36
N PHE A 98 -10.11 6.32 -5.42
CA PHE A 98 -8.67 6.52 -5.62
C PHE A 98 -7.93 5.19 -5.87
N LEU A 99 -8.19 4.16 -5.06
CA LEU A 99 -7.56 2.85 -5.25
C LEU A 99 -7.92 2.22 -6.59
N LYS A 100 -9.20 2.24 -6.96
CA LYS A 100 -9.67 1.71 -8.26
C LYS A 100 -9.04 2.46 -9.43
N GLU A 101 -8.95 3.79 -9.36
CA GLU A 101 -8.26 4.56 -10.40
C GLU A 101 -6.79 4.13 -10.53
N LYS A 102 -6.07 3.99 -9.39
CA LYS A 102 -4.65 3.62 -9.38
C LYS A 102 -4.39 2.19 -9.84
N VAL A 103 -5.23 1.24 -9.44
CA VAL A 103 -5.18 -0.14 -9.92
C VAL A 103 -5.52 -0.20 -11.40
N GLY A 104 -6.54 0.53 -11.85
CA GLY A 104 -6.95 0.62 -13.25
C GLY A 104 -5.84 1.14 -14.18
N GLN A 105 -5.05 2.13 -13.72
CA GLN A 105 -3.88 2.64 -14.45
C GLN A 105 -2.79 1.58 -14.70
N ARG A 106 -2.80 0.49 -13.92
CA ARG A 106 -1.79 -0.58 -13.92
C ARG A 106 -2.42 -1.94 -14.27
N PHE A 107 -3.68 -1.97 -14.70
CA PHE A 107 -4.48 -3.18 -14.81
C PHE A 107 -3.86 -4.22 -15.75
N ASP A 108 -3.45 -3.82 -16.96
CA ASP A 108 -2.90 -4.76 -17.94
C ASP A 108 -1.63 -5.46 -17.43
N ALA A 109 -0.78 -4.72 -16.70
CA ALA A 109 0.44 -5.28 -16.10
C ALA A 109 0.10 -6.27 -14.98
N ILE A 110 -0.87 -5.94 -14.12
CA ILE A 110 -1.32 -6.81 -13.03
C ILE A 110 -1.98 -8.08 -13.58
N ASN A 111 -2.93 -7.90 -14.51
CA ASN A 111 -3.74 -8.98 -15.06
C ASN A 111 -2.95 -9.91 -15.99
N GLY A 112 -1.90 -9.40 -16.63
CA GLY A 112 -1.00 -10.19 -17.48
C GLY A 112 0.13 -10.90 -16.74
N ALA A 113 0.28 -10.70 -15.42
CA ALA A 113 1.31 -11.34 -14.63
C ALA A 113 1.04 -12.85 -14.42
N SER A 114 2.10 -13.62 -14.15
CA SER A 114 1.95 -15.05 -13.81
C SER A 114 1.19 -15.26 -12.50
N GLU A 115 1.37 -14.35 -11.54
CA GLU A 115 0.71 -14.34 -10.23
C GLU A 115 0.04 -12.97 -10.01
N PRO A 116 -1.20 -12.76 -10.50
CA PRO A 116 -1.83 -11.44 -10.50
C PRO A 116 -2.01 -10.81 -9.12
N LEU A 117 -2.28 -11.60 -8.06
CA LEU A 117 -2.44 -11.05 -6.72
C LEU A 117 -1.12 -10.62 -6.08
N ASP A 118 -0.03 -11.30 -6.41
CA ASP A 118 1.32 -10.87 -6.04
C ASP A 118 1.71 -9.58 -6.76
N ALA A 119 1.46 -9.51 -8.08
CA ALA A 119 1.67 -8.29 -8.84
C ALA A 119 0.80 -7.13 -8.30
N LEU A 120 -0.47 -7.39 -8.01
CA LEU A 120 -1.41 -6.41 -7.47
C LEU A 120 -0.91 -5.78 -6.17
N ILE A 121 -0.42 -6.59 -5.22
CA ILE A 121 0.02 -6.05 -3.93
C ILE A 121 1.31 -5.24 -4.06
N HIS A 122 2.22 -5.61 -4.96
CA HIS A 122 3.44 -4.85 -5.24
C HIS A 122 3.16 -3.54 -5.99
N GLU A 123 2.20 -3.54 -6.92
CA GLU A 123 1.73 -2.31 -7.57
C GLU A 123 0.99 -1.40 -6.57
N ALA A 124 0.19 -1.98 -5.66
CA ALA A 124 -0.40 -1.22 -4.56
C ALA A 124 0.67 -0.62 -3.63
N TYR A 125 1.77 -1.34 -3.38
CA TYR A 125 2.90 -0.82 -2.59
C TYR A 125 3.51 0.42 -3.24
N GLN A 126 3.77 0.39 -4.55
CA GLN A 126 4.30 1.55 -5.26
C GLN A 126 3.36 2.76 -5.16
N VAL A 127 2.03 2.55 -5.22
CA VAL A 127 1.04 3.63 -5.01
C VAL A 127 1.15 4.22 -3.61
N VAL A 128 1.31 3.39 -2.58
CA VAL A 128 1.48 3.83 -1.18
C VAL A 128 2.81 4.58 -1.01
N GLU A 129 3.89 4.07 -1.59
CA GLU A 129 5.23 4.69 -1.57
C GLU A 129 5.20 6.07 -2.24
N ASP A 130 4.70 6.16 -3.47
CA ASP A 130 4.55 7.41 -4.21
C ASP A 130 3.78 8.44 -3.38
N GLN A 131 2.68 8.02 -2.75
CA GLN A 131 1.90 8.92 -1.90
C GLN A 131 2.64 9.34 -0.64
N MET A 132 3.30 8.41 0.05
CA MET A 132 4.09 8.73 1.24
C MET A 132 5.16 9.77 0.93
N LEU A 133 5.93 9.55 -0.13
CA LEU A 133 6.99 10.48 -0.55
C LEU A 133 6.44 11.84 -0.99
N SER A 134 5.19 11.91 -1.46
CA SER A 134 4.57 13.17 -1.85
C SER A 134 4.02 14.01 -0.67
N VAL A 135 3.77 13.39 0.48
CA VAL A 135 3.16 14.05 1.65
C VAL A 135 4.15 14.43 2.75
N ILE A 136 5.31 13.77 2.81
CA ILE A 136 6.35 14.08 3.79
C ILE A 136 6.90 15.49 3.60
N ASN A 137 7.34 16.12 4.69
CA ASN A 137 8.07 17.39 4.70
C ASN A 137 9.08 17.39 5.86
N PHE A 138 9.94 18.40 5.91
CA PHE A 138 10.97 18.54 6.95
C PHE A 138 10.75 19.78 7.82
N ASP A 139 9.51 20.28 7.87
CA ASP A 139 9.16 21.56 8.53
C ASP A 139 8.99 21.38 10.05
N TYR A 140 9.91 20.67 10.70
CA TYR A 140 9.87 20.37 12.14
C TYR A 140 11.27 20.40 12.80
N GLY A 141 12.25 21.00 12.14
CA GLY A 141 13.64 21.16 12.63
C GLY A 141 14.63 20.26 11.89
N ASP A 142 15.80 20.04 12.50
CA ASP A 142 16.92 19.31 11.86
C ASP A 142 16.80 17.77 11.98
N GLY A 143 15.64 17.30 12.44
CA GLY A 143 15.35 15.89 12.66
C GLY A 143 15.27 15.08 11.37
N LYS A 144 15.62 13.79 11.46
CA LYS A 144 15.50 12.86 10.33
C LYS A 144 14.11 12.25 10.25
N ILE A 145 13.69 11.86 9.05
CA ILE A 145 12.61 10.90 8.82
C ILE A 145 13.24 9.57 8.47
N VAL A 146 12.92 8.52 9.20
CA VAL A 146 13.23 7.14 8.86
C VAL A 146 11.98 6.51 8.28
N LEU A 147 12.05 6.10 7.02
CA LEU A 147 10.96 5.48 6.29
C LEU A 147 11.27 4.00 6.11
N VAL A 148 10.35 3.15 6.55
CA VAL A 148 10.36 1.70 6.34
C VAL A 148 9.09 1.33 5.57
N GLY A 149 9.24 1.10 4.27
CA GLY A 149 8.18 0.73 3.35
C GLY A 149 8.24 -0.75 3.00
N GLY A 150 7.08 -1.40 2.87
CA GLY A 150 7.02 -2.80 2.47
C GLY A 150 5.61 -3.34 2.34
N VAL A 151 5.49 -4.66 2.24
CA VAL A 151 4.20 -5.36 2.26
C VAL A 151 4.06 -6.09 3.59
N GLN A 152 3.00 -5.79 4.34
CA GLN A 152 2.64 -6.60 5.51
C GLN A 152 1.95 -7.89 5.05
N ILE A 153 2.40 -9.03 5.57
CA ILE A 153 1.88 -10.36 5.22
C ILE A 153 1.19 -10.94 6.46
N ASN A 154 -0.13 -11.08 6.38
CA ASN A 154 -0.93 -11.65 7.45
C ASN A 154 -1.02 -13.18 7.31
N MET A 155 -0.62 -13.89 8.36
CA MET A 155 -0.47 -15.35 8.33
C MET A 155 -1.52 -16.06 9.17
N PRO A 156 -1.95 -17.27 8.76
CA PRO A 156 -2.89 -18.05 9.52
C PRO A 156 -2.16 -18.71 10.70
N GLN A 157 -2.88 -18.97 11.78
CA GLN A 157 -2.33 -19.74 12.90
C GLN A 157 -1.76 -21.09 12.42
N PRO A 158 -0.63 -21.57 12.97
CA PRO A 158 0.16 -20.99 14.06
C PRO A 158 1.28 -20.03 13.61
N HIS A 159 1.28 -19.60 12.35
CA HIS A 159 2.37 -18.83 11.77
C HIS A 159 2.31 -17.36 12.23
N GLN A 160 3.47 -16.73 12.37
CA GLN A 160 3.57 -15.31 12.69
C GLN A 160 3.43 -14.47 11.43
N ASP A 161 2.84 -13.29 11.57
CA ASP A 161 2.83 -12.29 10.51
C ASP A 161 4.26 -11.93 10.09
N HIS A 162 4.42 -11.63 8.81
CA HIS A 162 5.68 -11.20 8.22
C HIS A 162 5.57 -9.79 7.64
N PHE A 163 6.73 -9.20 7.35
CA PHE A 163 6.83 -7.95 6.62
C PHE A 163 7.93 -8.08 5.58
N GLN A 164 7.62 -7.80 4.32
CA GLN A 164 8.58 -7.77 3.23
C GLN A 164 9.06 -6.33 3.05
N PRO A 165 10.27 -5.96 3.54
CA PRO A 165 10.79 -4.61 3.36
C PRO A 165 11.17 -4.39 1.89
N LEU A 166 10.68 -3.28 1.32
CA LEU A 166 10.95 -2.83 -0.05
C LEU A 166 11.62 -1.45 -0.07
N TYR A 167 11.53 -0.69 1.02
CA TYR A 167 12.17 0.60 1.19
C TYR A 167 12.65 0.77 2.62
N PHE A 168 13.90 1.23 2.78
CA PHE A 168 14.42 1.61 4.07
C PHE A 168 15.42 2.75 3.91
N LYS A 169 15.00 3.97 4.22
CA LYS A 169 15.87 5.15 4.12
C LYS A 169 15.73 6.10 5.29
N ALA A 170 16.83 6.77 5.62
CA ALA A 170 16.83 7.93 6.51
C ALA A 170 17.00 9.21 5.68
N LEU A 171 16.03 10.12 5.74
CA LEU A 171 15.98 11.37 4.99
C LEU A 171 16.07 12.57 5.94
N SER A 172 16.53 13.72 5.43
CA SER A 172 16.53 15.00 6.14
C SER A 172 16.29 16.15 5.17
N GLY A 173 16.02 17.36 5.67
CA GLY A 173 15.86 18.56 4.84
C GLY A 173 17.05 18.81 3.90
N ASP A 174 18.28 18.60 4.40
CA ASP A 174 19.51 18.75 3.61
C ASP A 174 19.84 17.54 2.72
N SER A 175 19.20 16.39 2.97
CA SER A 175 19.38 15.18 2.16
C SER A 175 18.03 14.51 1.85
N PRO A 176 17.22 15.09 0.95
CA PRO A 176 15.89 14.55 0.62
C PRO A 176 15.93 13.23 -0.16
N VAL A 177 17.07 12.84 -0.72
CA VAL A 177 17.26 11.51 -1.35
C VAL A 177 17.46 10.43 -0.29
N GLY A 178 17.99 10.82 0.88
CA GLY A 178 18.24 9.97 2.02
C GLY A 178 19.41 8.99 1.87
N VAL A 179 19.74 8.34 2.98
CA VAL A 179 20.69 7.22 3.06
C VAL A 179 19.92 5.92 2.95
N ASP A 180 20.30 5.06 2.02
CA ASP A 180 19.75 3.72 1.88
C ASP A 180 20.27 2.79 2.98
N LEU A 181 19.34 2.18 3.71
CA LEU A 181 19.57 1.30 4.84
C LEU A 181 19.09 -0.13 4.58
N MET A 182 18.64 -0.47 3.37
CA MET A 182 18.09 -1.80 3.03
C MET A 182 19.07 -2.95 3.33
N SER A 183 20.38 -2.70 3.25
CA SER A 183 21.40 -3.71 3.60
C SER A 183 21.33 -4.19 5.05
N ASN A 184 20.73 -3.42 5.96
CA ASN A 184 20.56 -3.79 7.36
C ASN A 184 19.47 -4.84 7.59
N PHE A 185 18.59 -5.09 6.61
CA PHE A 185 17.63 -6.20 6.65
C PHE A 185 18.24 -7.53 6.19
N ARG A 186 19.49 -7.53 5.70
CA ARG A 186 20.17 -8.77 5.35
C ARG A 186 20.41 -9.55 6.62
N TYR A 187 19.85 -10.76 6.67
CA TYR A 187 20.15 -11.73 7.70
C TYR A 187 21.66 -12.06 7.61
N SER A 188 22.45 -11.54 8.56
CA SER A 188 23.80 -12.04 8.80
C SER A 188 23.66 -13.38 9.50
N GLY A 189 23.48 -14.45 8.71
CA GLY A 189 23.51 -15.80 9.24
C GLY A 189 24.85 -16.07 9.92
N ASN A 190 24.77 -16.49 11.18
CA ASN A 190 25.83 -17.26 11.84
C ASN A 190 25.51 -18.75 11.67
#